data_AF-A0A086LAJ3-F1
#
_entry.id   AF-A0A086LAJ3-F1
#
_cell.length_a   1.000
_cell.length_b   1.000
_cell.length_c   1.000
_cell.angle_alpha   90.00
_cell.angle_beta   90.00
_cell.angle_gamma   90.00
#
_symmetry.space_group_name_H-M   'P 1'
#
loop_
_entity.id
_entity.type
_entity.pdbx_description
1 polymer ?
#
loop_
_entity_poly.entity_id
_entity_poly.type
_entity_poly.pdbx_seq_one_letter_code
_entity_poly.pdbx_strand_id
1 'polypeptide(L)'
;CPLQATTLGLTGAASIGACSCSKGYYLNAQLATCASCPLPATRFYCPGGVTADNIETTCKGLDAVSQGGWWIALPATDAPVVYEACSVRGACVGGCGECRDGHSGPLCAMCISGWSRDFFTIVSHCSECPNQLKLAALHGGTLLGLAVFLFVCYFCTNHSLHGKLRGEGDEE
;
A
#
# COMPACT_ATOMS: atom_id res chain seq x y z
N CYS A 1 -20.72 11.06 -28.60
CA CYS A 1 -19.76 10.17 -27.94
C CYS A 1 -19.10 9.26 -28.97
N PRO A 2 -17.86 8.80 -28.74
CA PRO A 2 -17.18 7.88 -29.64
C PRO A 2 -17.89 6.53 -29.75
N LEU A 3 -17.49 5.72 -30.74
CA LEU A 3 -17.87 4.32 -30.83
C LEU A 3 -17.53 3.62 -29.50
N GLN A 4 -18.45 2.76 -29.02
CA GLN A 4 -18.38 2.07 -27.73
C GLN A 4 -18.48 2.96 -26.47
N ALA A 5 -18.90 4.22 -26.61
CA ALA A 5 -19.25 5.09 -25.49
C ALA A 5 -20.75 5.40 -25.41
N THR A 6 -21.20 5.68 -24.20
CA THR A 6 -22.55 6.14 -23.86
C THR A 6 -22.46 7.36 -22.95
N THR A 7 -23.50 8.17 -22.90
CA THR A 7 -23.68 9.29 -21.95
C THR A 7 -24.34 8.84 -20.65
N LEU A 8 -24.29 7.54 -20.34
CA LEU A 8 -24.94 6.94 -19.17
C LEU A 8 -26.45 7.24 -19.11
N GLY A 9 -27.10 7.29 -20.27
CA GLY A 9 -28.54 7.54 -20.38
C GLY A 9 -28.95 9.02 -20.41
N LEU A 10 -28.00 9.97 -20.38
CA LEU A 10 -28.27 11.39 -20.55
C LEU A 10 -28.33 11.76 -22.04
N THR A 11 -29.42 12.34 -22.51
CA THR A 11 -29.53 12.77 -23.92
C THR A 11 -28.61 13.98 -24.18
N GLY A 12 -27.68 13.83 -25.13
CA GLY A 12 -26.80 14.91 -25.60
C GLY A 12 -25.59 15.16 -24.69
N ALA A 13 -24.44 14.57 -25.03
CA ALA A 13 -23.18 14.93 -24.39
C ALA A 13 -22.77 16.36 -24.82
N ALA A 14 -22.63 17.27 -23.85
CA ALA A 14 -22.17 18.64 -24.10
C ALA A 14 -20.64 18.72 -24.34
N SER A 15 -19.90 17.68 -24.00
CA SER A 15 -18.45 17.57 -24.19
C SER A 15 -18.03 16.11 -24.34
N ILE A 16 -16.79 15.87 -24.79
CA ILE A 16 -16.24 14.52 -24.86
C ILE A 16 -16.09 13.89 -23.46
N GLY A 17 -15.82 14.68 -22.42
CA GLY A 17 -15.66 14.23 -21.04
C GLY A 17 -16.94 13.70 -20.39
N ALA A 18 -18.11 14.06 -20.93
CA ALA A 18 -19.41 13.52 -20.54
C ALA A 18 -19.67 12.11 -21.10
N CYS A 19 -18.78 11.59 -21.94
CA CYS A 19 -18.89 10.26 -22.51
C CYS A 19 -18.20 9.22 -21.62
N SER A 20 -18.88 8.11 -21.40
CA SER A 20 -18.34 6.96 -20.69
C SER A 20 -18.15 5.78 -21.63
N CYS A 21 -16.96 5.16 -21.59
CA CYS A 21 -16.64 3.99 -22.37
C CYS A 21 -17.18 2.70 -21.74
N SER A 22 -17.32 1.68 -22.58
CA SER A 22 -17.67 0.32 -22.14
C SER A 22 -16.58 -0.29 -21.25
N LYS A 23 -16.95 -1.29 -20.43
CA LYS A 23 -16.00 -2.03 -19.58
C LYS A 23 -14.81 -2.55 -20.40
N GLY A 24 -13.60 -2.42 -19.87
CA GLY A 24 -12.36 -2.78 -20.57
C GLY A 24 -11.82 -1.68 -21.50
N TYR A 25 -12.43 -0.49 -21.51
CA TYR A 25 -11.96 0.68 -22.25
C TYR A 25 -11.95 1.92 -21.36
N TYR A 26 -11.10 2.89 -21.69
CA TYR A 26 -11.08 4.22 -21.09
C TYR A 26 -11.28 5.30 -22.16
N LEU A 27 -11.77 6.47 -21.75
CA LEU A 27 -11.93 7.60 -22.64
C LEU A 27 -10.56 8.27 -22.89
N ASN A 28 -10.07 8.22 -24.13
CA ASN A 28 -8.96 9.04 -24.57
C ASN A 28 -9.52 10.38 -25.08
N ALA A 29 -9.44 11.41 -24.25
CA ALA A 29 -10.00 12.73 -24.57
C ALA A 29 -9.29 13.41 -25.74
N GLN A 30 -7.97 13.18 -25.89
CA GLN A 30 -7.14 13.77 -26.93
C GLN A 30 -7.49 13.21 -28.32
N LEU A 31 -7.73 11.90 -28.40
CA LEU A 31 -8.10 11.21 -29.64
C LEU A 31 -9.62 11.11 -29.83
N ALA A 32 -10.41 11.61 -28.87
CA ALA A 32 -11.87 11.47 -28.83
C ALA A 32 -12.35 10.03 -29.12
N THR A 33 -11.72 9.03 -28.52
CA THR A 33 -11.99 7.59 -28.75
C THR A 33 -12.00 6.79 -27.45
N CYS A 34 -12.67 5.64 -27.45
CA CYS A 34 -12.53 4.64 -26.39
C CYS A 34 -11.33 3.75 -26.71
N ALA A 35 -10.25 3.91 -25.94
CA ALA A 35 -9.05 3.09 -26.07
C ALA A 35 -9.14 1.88 -25.16
N SER A 36 -8.58 0.75 -25.59
CA SER A 36 -8.52 -0.47 -24.77
C SER A 36 -7.75 -0.23 -23.48
N CYS A 37 -8.20 -0.84 -22.38
CA CYS A 37 -7.54 -0.72 -21.08
C CYS A 37 -6.07 -1.17 -21.18
N PRO A 38 -5.12 -0.43 -20.58
CA PRO A 38 -3.71 -0.80 -20.62
C PRO A 38 -3.47 -2.20 -20.03
N LEU A 39 -2.43 -2.87 -20.53
CA LEU A 39 -1.98 -4.17 -20.01
C LEU A 39 -0.78 -4.00 -19.08
N PRO A 40 -0.60 -4.88 -18.07
CA PRO A 40 -1.40 -6.07 -17.79
C PRO A 40 -2.67 -5.77 -16.96
N ALA A 41 -3.70 -6.63 -17.07
CA ALA A 41 -4.94 -6.53 -16.31
C ALA A 41 -4.76 -6.72 -14.78
N THR A 42 -3.58 -7.19 -14.35
CA THR A 42 -3.18 -7.23 -12.93
C THR A 42 -2.75 -5.87 -12.39
N ARG A 43 -2.48 -4.90 -13.28
CA ARG A 43 -1.99 -3.56 -12.93
C ARG A 43 -2.99 -2.47 -13.28
N PHE A 44 -3.82 -2.67 -14.30
CA PHE A 44 -4.79 -1.66 -14.74
C PHE A 44 -6.19 -2.24 -14.77
N TYR A 45 -7.16 -1.41 -14.38
CA TYR A 45 -8.57 -1.76 -14.37
C TYR A 45 -9.41 -0.60 -14.93
N CYS A 46 -10.28 -0.94 -15.87
CA CYS A 46 -11.20 0.00 -16.50
C CYS A 46 -12.63 -0.52 -16.32
N PRO A 47 -13.38 -0.03 -15.31
CA PRO A 47 -14.72 -0.53 -15.00
C PRO A 47 -15.73 -0.25 -16.12
N GLY A 48 -15.49 0.81 -16.90
CA GLY A 48 -16.51 1.41 -17.77
C GLY A 48 -17.60 2.10 -16.96
N GLY A 49 -18.44 2.89 -17.60
CA GLY A 49 -19.55 3.57 -16.90
C GLY A 49 -19.13 4.75 -16.02
N VAL A 50 -17.86 5.17 -16.07
CA VAL A 50 -17.31 6.30 -15.32
C VAL A 50 -16.97 7.45 -16.28
N THR A 51 -17.17 8.69 -15.83
CA THR A 51 -16.83 9.97 -16.49
C THR A 51 -16.06 10.86 -15.53
N ALA A 52 -15.44 11.93 -16.02
CA ALA A 52 -14.79 12.91 -15.15
C ALA A 52 -15.78 13.54 -14.15
N ASP A 53 -17.05 13.67 -14.53
CA ASP A 53 -18.08 14.33 -13.71
C ASP A 53 -18.67 13.42 -12.62
N ASN A 54 -18.64 12.09 -12.82
CA ASN A 54 -19.26 11.13 -11.89
C ASN A 54 -18.26 10.28 -11.10
N ILE A 55 -16.97 10.43 -11.37
CA ILE A 55 -15.99 9.47 -10.85
C ILE A 55 -15.95 9.45 -9.33
N GLU A 56 -15.94 10.62 -8.68
CA GLU A 56 -15.85 10.75 -7.23
C GLU A 56 -17.02 10.08 -6.49
N THR A 57 -18.20 10.04 -7.10
CA THR A 57 -19.39 9.39 -6.55
C THR A 57 -19.47 7.91 -6.94
N THR A 58 -19.06 7.56 -8.15
CA THR A 58 -19.19 6.21 -8.70
C THR A 58 -18.12 5.27 -8.14
N CYS A 59 -16.90 5.77 -7.90
CA CYS A 59 -15.76 4.95 -7.47
C CYS A 59 -15.99 4.22 -6.14
N LYS A 60 -16.82 4.76 -5.24
CA LYS A 60 -17.19 4.12 -3.96
C LYS A 60 -18.16 2.96 -4.12
N GLY A 61 -18.99 2.98 -5.16
CA GLY A 61 -20.01 1.96 -5.43
C GLY A 61 -19.53 0.79 -6.30
N LEU A 62 -18.30 0.85 -6.82
CA LEU A 62 -17.76 -0.22 -7.65
C LEU A 62 -17.21 -1.34 -6.77
N ASP A 63 -17.91 -2.48 -6.68
CA ASP A 63 -17.50 -3.65 -5.86
C ASP A 63 -16.05 -4.10 -6.09
N ALA A 64 -15.58 -4.04 -7.34
CA ALA A 64 -14.21 -4.43 -7.70
C ALA A 64 -13.13 -3.50 -7.12
N VAL A 65 -13.51 -2.28 -6.74
CA VAL A 65 -12.59 -1.20 -6.30
C VAL A 65 -12.86 -0.82 -4.83
N SER A 66 -14.10 -0.91 -4.36
CA SER A 66 -14.53 -0.53 -3.01
C SER A 66 -13.85 -1.35 -1.91
N GLN A 67 -13.38 -2.56 -2.23
CA GLN A 67 -12.63 -3.43 -1.30
C GLN A 67 -11.16 -3.00 -1.12
N GLY A 68 -10.68 -1.99 -1.85
CA GLY A 68 -9.30 -1.50 -1.79
C GLY A 68 -8.36 -2.18 -2.80
N GLY A 69 -7.09 -1.75 -2.78
CA GLY A 69 -6.04 -2.27 -3.66
C GLY A 69 -5.93 -1.61 -5.05
N TRP A 70 -6.89 -0.76 -5.40
CA TRP A 70 -6.87 0.06 -6.62
C TRP A 70 -6.78 1.54 -6.27
N TRP A 71 -6.11 2.30 -7.13
CA TRP A 71 -5.91 3.74 -6.99
C TRP A 71 -6.33 4.46 -8.26
N ILE A 72 -6.82 5.68 -8.11
CA ILE A 72 -7.12 6.55 -9.23
C ILE A 72 -6.76 8.00 -8.88
N ALA A 73 -6.25 8.72 -9.88
CA ALA A 73 -5.92 10.13 -9.74
C ALA A 73 -7.20 11.00 -9.83
N LEU A 74 -7.68 11.54 -8.71
CA LEU A 74 -8.78 12.52 -8.67
C LEU A 74 -8.25 13.94 -8.47
N PRO A 75 -8.83 14.97 -9.13
CA PRO A 75 -9.57 15.00 -10.39
C PRO A 75 -8.60 15.41 -11.49
N ALA A 76 -7.93 14.46 -12.12
CA ALA A 76 -7.12 14.80 -13.28
C ALA A 76 -8.08 14.97 -14.47
N THR A 77 -8.62 16.18 -14.66
CA THR A 77 -9.63 16.55 -15.67
C THR A 77 -9.25 16.16 -17.11
N ASP A 78 -7.97 15.87 -17.34
CA ASP A 78 -7.41 15.45 -18.63
C ASP A 78 -6.79 14.04 -18.62
N ALA A 79 -6.75 13.37 -17.46
CA ALA A 79 -6.19 12.03 -17.37
C ALA A 79 -7.25 10.97 -17.70
N PRO A 80 -6.83 9.85 -18.32
CA PRO A 80 -7.72 8.75 -18.57
C PRO A 80 -8.23 8.18 -17.25
N VAL A 81 -9.54 7.92 -17.18
CA VAL A 81 -10.19 7.26 -16.04
C VAL A 81 -9.78 5.79 -16.02
N VAL A 82 -8.60 5.53 -15.48
CA VAL A 82 -7.98 4.21 -15.36
C VAL A 82 -7.58 4.01 -13.91
N TYR A 83 -7.99 2.87 -13.36
CA TYR A 83 -7.58 2.45 -12.03
C TYR A 83 -6.26 1.69 -12.12
N GLU A 84 -5.34 2.01 -11.23
CA GLU A 84 -4.04 1.35 -11.14
C GLU A 84 -3.94 0.53 -9.85
N ALA A 85 -3.40 -0.67 -9.94
CA ALA A 85 -3.18 -1.51 -8.78
C ALA A 85 -2.09 -0.89 -7.88
N CYS A 86 -2.35 -0.87 -6.58
CA CYS A 86 -1.42 -0.28 -5.63
C CYS A 86 -0.23 -1.21 -5.41
N SER A 87 0.97 -0.63 -5.55
CA SER A 87 2.23 -1.36 -5.35
C SER A 87 2.38 -1.88 -3.91
N VAL A 88 1.82 -1.14 -2.95
CA VAL A 88 1.83 -1.52 -1.54
C VAL A 88 0.49 -2.16 -1.18
N ARG A 89 0.52 -3.44 -0.81
CA ARG A 89 -0.68 -4.19 -0.45
C ARG A 89 -1.43 -3.51 0.70
N GLY A 90 -2.72 -3.23 0.48
CA GLY A 90 -3.59 -2.60 1.48
C GLY A 90 -3.27 -1.13 1.78
N ALA A 91 -2.34 -0.49 1.05
CA ALA A 91 -2.12 0.95 1.20
C ALA A 91 -3.23 1.79 0.58
N CYS A 92 -3.91 1.26 -0.43
CA CYS A 92 -5.13 1.85 -0.97
C CYS A 92 -6.33 1.25 -0.27
N VAL A 93 -7.06 2.11 0.42
CA VAL A 93 -8.29 1.78 1.13
C VAL A 93 -9.43 2.38 0.34
N GLY A 94 -10.51 1.64 0.14
CA GLY A 94 -11.62 2.13 -0.68
C GLY A 94 -11.29 2.24 -2.18
N GLY A 95 -12.16 2.96 -2.89
CA GLY A 95 -12.18 2.97 -4.35
C GLY A 95 -11.80 4.30 -4.99
N CYS A 96 -11.55 5.36 -4.22
CA CYS A 96 -11.47 6.73 -4.75
C CYS A 96 -10.12 7.38 -4.50
N GLY A 97 -9.04 6.61 -4.62
CA GLY A 97 -7.68 7.11 -4.38
C GLY A 97 -7.38 7.39 -2.90
N GLU A 98 -8.21 6.89 -1.98
CA GLU A 98 -7.99 7.05 -0.55
C GLU A 98 -6.82 6.16 -0.09
N CYS A 99 -5.90 6.75 0.66
CA CYS A 99 -4.76 6.05 1.22
C CYS A 99 -5.04 5.66 2.66
N ARG A 100 -4.55 4.47 3.06
CA ARG A 100 -4.50 4.04 4.44
C ARG A 100 -3.69 5.04 5.26
N ASP A 101 -3.98 5.14 6.55
CA ASP A 101 -3.19 5.91 7.49
C ASP A 101 -1.68 5.62 7.34
N GLY A 102 -0.90 6.69 7.40
CA GLY A 102 0.55 6.64 7.19
C GLY A 102 0.97 6.72 5.73
N HIS A 103 0.08 6.45 4.76
CA HIS A 103 0.39 6.46 3.33
C HIS A 103 -0.09 7.74 2.62
N SER A 104 0.62 8.15 1.58
CA SER A 104 0.25 9.28 0.72
C SER A 104 0.83 9.16 -0.70
N GLY A 105 0.47 10.12 -1.54
CA GLY A 105 0.96 10.26 -2.92
C GLY A 105 0.33 9.28 -3.91
N PRO A 106 0.82 9.25 -5.16
CA PRO A 106 0.35 8.32 -6.19
C PRO A 106 0.50 6.86 -5.75
N LEU A 107 -0.53 6.06 -6.01
CA LEU A 107 -0.61 4.65 -5.61
C LEU A 107 -0.44 4.40 -4.11
N CYS A 108 -0.59 5.45 -3.28
CA CYS A 108 -0.35 5.41 -1.83
C CYS A 108 1.04 4.85 -1.46
N ALA A 109 2.04 5.11 -2.31
CA ALA A 109 3.37 4.50 -2.18
C ALA A 109 4.32 5.25 -1.23
N MET A 110 3.98 6.47 -0.82
CA MET A 110 4.83 7.28 0.06
C MET A 110 4.37 7.22 1.51
N CYS A 111 5.28 7.42 2.46
CA CYS A 111 4.93 7.62 3.86
C CYS A 111 4.76 9.11 4.17
N ILE A 112 3.80 9.45 5.01
CA ILE A 112 3.63 10.81 5.52
C ILE A 112 4.70 11.15 6.57
N SER A 113 4.79 12.42 6.95
CA SER A 113 5.69 12.86 8.02
C SER A 113 5.41 12.15 9.34
N GLY A 114 6.46 11.73 10.04
CA GLY A 114 6.35 10.94 11.28
C GLY A 114 6.13 9.45 11.05
N TRP A 115 6.10 8.99 9.79
CA TRP A 115 6.03 7.59 9.41
C TRP A 115 7.25 7.18 8.60
N SER A 116 7.66 5.92 8.71
CA SER A 116 8.79 5.37 7.98
C SER A 116 8.40 4.03 7.36
N ARG A 117 9.11 3.64 6.29
CA ARG A 117 8.95 2.29 5.74
C ARG A 117 9.59 1.31 6.70
N ASP A 118 8.85 0.25 7.03
CA ASP A 118 9.38 -0.78 7.90
C ASP A 118 10.58 -1.47 7.22
N PHE A 119 11.75 -1.38 7.83
CA PHE A 119 13.01 -1.84 7.22
C PHE A 119 13.09 -3.38 7.17
N PHE A 120 12.38 -4.06 8.08
CA PHE A 120 12.49 -5.50 8.27
C PHE A 120 11.48 -6.31 7.46
N THR A 121 10.46 -5.67 6.88
CA THR A 121 9.48 -6.36 6.04
C THR A 121 9.67 -5.98 4.58
N ILE A 122 9.74 -6.99 3.70
CA ILE A 122 9.76 -6.81 2.22
C ILE A 122 8.52 -6.04 1.73
N VAL A 123 7.47 -5.98 2.56
CA VAL A 123 6.24 -5.24 2.32
C VAL A 123 6.44 -3.78 2.72
N SER A 124 6.28 -2.87 1.76
CA SER A 124 6.51 -1.42 1.88
C SER A 124 5.45 -0.67 2.70
N HIS A 125 4.99 -1.25 3.81
CA HIS A 125 4.04 -0.61 4.71
C HIS A 125 4.73 0.54 5.46
N CYS A 126 4.00 1.64 5.63
CA CYS A 126 4.41 2.73 6.50
C CYS A 126 4.03 2.39 7.93
N SER A 127 4.96 2.59 8.86
CA SER A 127 4.75 2.50 10.31
C SER A 127 5.13 3.81 10.99
N GLU A 128 4.45 4.14 12.09
CA GLU A 128 4.76 5.33 12.88
C GLU A 128 6.19 5.24 13.42
N CYS A 129 6.94 6.33 13.29
CA CYS A 129 8.25 6.44 13.90
C CYS A 129 8.10 6.34 15.43
N PRO A 130 8.86 5.47 16.11
CA PRO A 130 8.80 5.36 17.55
C PRO A 130 9.19 6.68 18.20
N ASN A 131 8.45 7.10 19.22
CA ASN A 131 8.83 8.24 20.04
C ASN A 131 10.10 7.91 20.85
N GLN A 132 10.76 8.94 21.39
CA GLN A 132 12.02 8.80 22.15
C GLN A 132 11.92 7.80 23.31
N LEU A 133 10.74 7.70 23.95
CA LEU A 133 10.49 6.76 25.03
C LEU A 133 10.47 5.30 24.54
N LYS A 134 9.75 5.01 23.44
CA LYS A 134 9.73 3.67 22.82
C LYS A 134 11.12 3.27 22.34
N LEU A 135 11.88 4.22 21.78
CA LEU A 135 13.24 3.96 21.31
C LEU A 135 14.19 3.67 22.48
N ALA A 136 14.10 4.45 23.57
CA ALA A 136 14.86 4.20 24.79
C ALA A 136 14.51 2.85 25.44
N ALA A 137 13.22 2.47 25.46
CA ALA A 137 12.78 1.17 25.96
C ALA A 137 13.33 0.01 25.11
N LEU A 138 13.33 0.15 23.78
CA LEU A 138 13.84 -0.88 22.87
C LEU A 138 15.35 -1.08 23.05
N HIS A 139 16.14 0.00 23.04
CA HIS A 139 17.59 -0.08 23.24
C HIS A 139 17.95 -0.51 24.67
N GLY A 140 17.27 0.02 25.68
CA GLY A 140 17.48 -0.34 27.08
C GLY A 140 17.18 -1.81 27.35
N GLY A 141 16.07 -2.33 26.83
CA GLY A 141 15.72 -3.75 26.94
C GLY A 141 16.73 -4.67 26.26
N THR A 142 17.23 -4.29 25.08
CA THR A 142 18.24 -5.07 24.35
C THR A 142 19.56 -5.13 25.12
N LEU A 143 20.02 -4.00 25.67
CA LEU A 143 21.25 -3.94 26.47
C LEU A 143 21.13 -4.74 27.77
N LEU A 144 19.98 -4.65 28.46
CA LEU A 144 19.73 -5.42 29.66
C LEU A 144 19.69 -6.93 29.37
N GLY A 145 19.00 -7.33 28.29
CA GLY A 145 18.95 -8.72 27.85
C GLY A 145 20.34 -9.29 27.54
N LEU A 146 21.17 -8.53 26.82
CA LEU A 146 22.56 -8.91 26.55
C LEU A 146 23.38 -9.05 27.84
N ALA A 147 23.25 -8.11 28.79
CA ALA A 147 23.96 -8.15 30.06
C ALA A 147 23.59 -9.38 30.90
N VAL A 148 22.29 -9.69 30.99
CA VAL A 148 21.80 -10.89 31.69
C VAL A 148 22.31 -12.17 31.02
N PHE A 149 22.27 -12.24 29.68
CA PHE A 149 22.80 -13.37 28.94
C PHE A 149 24.30 -13.60 29.23
N LEU A 150 25.11 -12.54 29.17
CA LEU A 150 26.55 -12.62 29.48
C LEU A 150 26.81 -13.02 30.94
N PHE A 151 26.00 -12.53 31.88
CA PHE A 151 26.10 -12.92 33.28
C PHE A 151 25.80 -14.40 33.49
N VAL A 152 24.74 -14.93 32.88
CA VAL A 152 24.43 -16.37 32.91
C VAL A 152 25.57 -17.18 32.29
N CYS A 153 26.08 -16.78 31.13
CA CYS A 153 27.23 -17.43 30.50
C CYS A 153 28.46 -17.45 31.43
N TYR A 154 28.77 -16.34 32.10
CA TYR A 154 29.87 -16.27 33.07
C TYR A 154 29.67 -17.22 34.26
N PHE A 155 28.46 -17.29 34.82
CA PHE A 155 28.16 -18.22 35.91
C PHE A 155 28.27 -19.68 35.47
N CYS A 156 27.77 -20.03 34.29
CA CYS A 156 27.88 -21.37 33.73
C CYS A 156 29.34 -21.77 33.48
N THR A 157 30.16 -20.88 32.91
CA THR A 157 31.59 -21.18 32.66
C THR A 157 32.37 -21.27 33.96
N ASN A 158 32.10 -20.39 34.93
CA ASN A 158 32.76 -20.43 36.24
C ASN A 158 32.39 -21.70 37.03
N HIS A 159 31.12 -22.12 37.00
CA HIS A 159 30.70 -23.38 37.62
C HIS A 159 31.36 -24.59 36.96
N SER A 160 31.42 -24.62 35.62
CA SER A 160 32.13 -25.67 34.88
C SER A 160 33.63 -25.71 35.20
N LEU A 161 34.28 -24.54 35.36
CA LEU A 161 35.68 -24.45 35.76
C LEU A 161 35.89 -24.95 37.20
N HIS A 162 35.02 -24.57 38.13
CA HIS A 162 35.08 -25.07 39.51
C HIS A 162 34.83 -26.58 39.60
N GLY A 163 33.92 -27.15 38.79
CA GLY A 163 33.73 -28.60 38.71
C GLY A 163 34.98 -29.32 38.19
N LYS A 164 35.62 -28.79 37.14
CA LYS A 164 36.90 -29.31 36.63
C LYS A 164 38.04 -29.21 37.66
N LEU A 165 38.11 -28.12 38.43
CA LEU A 165 39.11 -27.92 39.49
C LEU A 165 38.84 -28.79 40.73
N ARG A 166 37.59 -29.20 40.97
CA ARG A 166 37.21 -30.13 42.04
C ARG A 166 37.40 -31.60 41.70
N GLY A 167 37.82 -31.91 40.46
CA GLY A 167 38.11 -33.28 40.05
C GLY A 167 36.89 -34.15 39.77
N GLU A 168 35.69 -33.56 39.58
CA GLU A 168 34.48 -34.30 39.16
C GLU A 168 34.50 -34.62 37.64
N GLY A 169 35.65 -35.07 37.14
CA GLY A 169 35.87 -35.25 35.70
C GLY A 169 36.84 -36.35 35.29
N ASP A 170 37.35 -37.16 36.22
CA ASP A 170 38.12 -38.36 35.90
C ASP A 170 37.63 -39.55 36.74
N GLU A 171 36.39 -40.00 36.53
CA GLU A 171 36.04 -41.40 36.73
C GLU A 171 35.28 -41.91 35.50
N GLU A 172 35.83 -43.01 34.98
CA GLU A 172 35.41 -43.85 33.84
C GLU A 172 33.95 -44.32 33.89
#